data_AF-A0A132NVI3-F1
#
_entry.id   AF-A0A132NVI3-F1
#
_cell.length_a   1.000
_cell.length_b   1.000
_cell.length_c   1.000
_cell.angle_alpha   90.00
_cell.angle_beta   90.00
_cell.angle_gamma   90.00
#
_symmetry.space_group_name_H-M   'P 1'
#
loop_
_entity.id
_entity.type
_entity.pdbx_description
1 polymer ?
#
loop_
_entity_poly.entity_id
_entity_poly.type
_entity_poly.pdbx_seq_one_letter_code
_entity_poly.pdbx_strand_id
1 'polypeptide(L)'
;MLFQSELFFRHVLQVDNLKARSFSENYQLFHKQYSIGKFQEWYKKCCGRDGRIGLMRFMALLAEFCELSEHRAIQFFHTFDLYQNGRLDATDIYLIFSLMIANTWNLRVLFLHQHHTNIIPYLQLDTGDVVSLSELLNLVSCAGVQPFIIARVLQHLSKDFAMESASISTAINFLFACFLEQDRLDSKGEVEYDSLYSKAA
;
A
#
# COMPACT_ATOMS: atom_id res chain seq x y z
N MET A 1 -4.76 8.58 7.62
CA MET A 1 -3.29 8.49 7.63
C MET A 1 -2.77 9.67 6.86
N LEU A 2 -2.00 10.56 7.48
CA LEU A 2 -1.36 11.66 6.77
C LEU A 2 0.10 11.27 6.52
N PHE A 3 0.41 10.88 5.29
CA PHE A 3 1.78 10.59 4.86
C PHE A 3 2.34 11.76 4.05
N GLN A 4 3.50 12.24 4.46
CA GLN A 4 4.17 13.42 3.90
C GLN A 4 5.01 13.01 2.68
N SER A 5 4.34 12.70 1.56
CA SER A 5 5.00 12.24 0.34
C SER A 5 6.07 13.21 -0.17
N GLU A 6 5.85 14.53 -0.08
CA GLU A 6 6.88 15.51 -0.48
C GLU A 6 8.15 15.41 0.38
N LEU A 7 8.00 15.26 1.70
CA LEU A 7 9.13 15.10 2.61
C LEU A 7 9.89 13.80 2.32
N PHE A 8 9.16 12.70 2.11
CA PHE A 8 9.75 11.42 1.77
C PHE A 8 10.57 11.49 0.47
N PHE A 9 10.01 12.00 -0.62
CA PHE A 9 10.72 12.09 -1.90
C PHE A 9 11.95 13.02 -1.82
N ARG A 10 11.86 14.13 -1.07
CA ARG A 10 13.03 14.99 -0.84
C ARG A 10 14.11 14.28 -0.04
N HIS A 11 13.75 13.66 1.08
CA HIS A 11 14.71 13.10 2.03
C HIS A 11 15.32 11.78 1.53
N VAL A 12 14.49 10.90 0.97
CA VAL A 12 14.86 9.54 0.57
C VAL A 12 15.35 9.50 -0.88
N LEU A 13 14.67 10.20 -1.79
CA LEU A 13 14.93 10.11 -3.23
C LEU A 13 15.68 11.32 -3.81
N GLN A 14 15.87 12.39 -3.01
CA GLN A 14 16.51 13.64 -3.43
C GLN A 14 15.77 14.32 -4.60
N VAL A 15 14.44 14.32 -4.55
CA VAL A 15 13.56 14.94 -5.55
C VAL A 15 12.83 16.14 -4.95
N ASP A 16 13.15 17.35 -5.43
CA ASP A 16 12.65 18.60 -4.84
C ASP A 16 11.42 19.21 -5.53
N ASN A 17 11.01 18.69 -6.69
CA ASN A 17 9.92 19.28 -7.49
C ASN A 17 8.87 18.25 -7.92
N LEU A 18 8.08 17.74 -6.97
CA LEU A 18 6.95 16.84 -7.27
C LEU A 18 5.77 17.56 -7.91
N LYS A 19 5.54 18.82 -7.56
CA LYS A 19 4.38 19.62 -8.01
C LYS A 19 4.34 19.86 -9.51
N ALA A 20 5.47 19.74 -10.20
CA ALA A 20 5.55 19.82 -11.66
C ALA A 20 5.05 18.56 -12.39
N ARG A 21 4.69 17.49 -11.66
CA ARG A 21 4.25 16.21 -12.20
C ARG A 21 2.90 15.82 -11.60
N SER A 22 2.11 15.07 -12.36
CA SER A 22 0.93 14.40 -11.83
C SER A 22 1.30 13.37 -10.75
N PHE A 23 0.34 13.00 -9.89
CA PHE A 23 0.58 11.96 -8.89
C PHE A 23 0.98 10.62 -9.51
N SER A 24 0.39 10.24 -10.65
CA SER A 24 0.75 9.02 -11.37
C SER A 24 2.21 9.05 -11.85
N GLU A 25 2.67 10.18 -12.39
CA GLU A 25 4.07 10.34 -12.81
C GLU A 25 5.05 10.31 -11.63
N ASN A 26 4.70 10.94 -10.50
CA ASN A 26 5.50 10.87 -9.29
C ASN A 26 5.54 9.45 -8.71
N TYR A 27 4.43 8.72 -8.80
CA TYR A 27 4.37 7.32 -8.37
C TYR A 27 5.27 6.44 -9.26
N GLN A 28 5.19 6.61 -10.58
CA GLN A 28 6.10 5.92 -11.50
C GLN A 28 7.57 6.31 -11.28
N LEU A 29 7.85 7.56 -10.91
CA LEU A 29 9.21 8.01 -10.56
C LEU A 29 9.77 7.24 -9.36
N PHE A 30 8.97 6.97 -8.33
CA PHE A 30 9.40 6.16 -7.18
C PHE A 30 9.88 4.76 -7.60
N HIS A 31 9.25 4.19 -8.63
CA HIS A 31 9.57 2.87 -9.16
C HIS A 31 10.67 2.84 -10.23
N LYS A 32 11.27 3.99 -10.58
CA LYS A 32 12.43 4.02 -11.49
C LYS A 32 13.66 3.43 -10.81
N GLN A 33 14.51 2.74 -11.57
CA GLN A 33 15.73 2.10 -11.08
C GLN A 33 16.63 3.03 -10.25
N TYR A 34 16.79 4.29 -10.67
CA TYR A 34 17.55 5.29 -9.91
C TYR A 34 16.94 5.55 -8.52
N SER A 35 15.62 5.73 -8.45
CA SER A 35 14.90 5.95 -7.19
C SER A 35 14.97 4.73 -6.28
N ILE A 36 14.87 3.52 -6.84
CA ILE A 36 15.08 2.28 -6.09
C ILE A 36 16.50 2.23 -5.50
N GLY A 37 17.52 2.62 -6.25
CA GLY A 37 18.90 2.72 -5.76
C GLY A 37 19.03 3.70 -4.58
N LYS A 38 18.44 4.89 -4.69
CA LYS A 38 18.40 5.89 -3.60
C LYS A 38 17.67 5.39 -2.36
N PHE A 39 16.53 4.74 -2.57
CA PHE A 39 15.78 4.10 -1.50
C PHE A 39 16.61 3.02 -0.78
N GLN A 40 17.33 2.17 -1.52
CA GLN A 40 18.20 1.15 -0.94
C GLN A 40 19.38 1.76 -0.16
N GLU A 41 19.97 2.85 -0.65
CA GLU A 41 21.01 3.60 0.08
C GLU A 41 20.47 4.17 1.40
N TRP A 42 19.27 4.74 1.37
CA TRP A 42 18.60 5.24 2.57
C TRP A 42 18.27 4.11 3.55
N TYR A 43 17.66 3.02 3.09
CA TYR A 43 17.35 1.84 3.90
C TYR A 43 18.60 1.29 4.62
N LYS A 44 19.73 1.18 3.91
CA LYS A 44 21.01 0.73 4.50
C LYS A 44 21.46 1.64 5.65
N LYS A 45 21.25 2.95 5.56
CA LYS A 45 21.57 3.89 6.65
C LYS A 45 20.65 3.66 7.85
N CYS A 46 19.36 3.45 7.62
CA CYS A 46 18.38 3.18 8.67
C CYS A 46 18.66 1.86 9.42
N CYS A 47 19.07 0.80 8.71
CA CYS A 47 19.32 -0.51 9.31
C CYS A 47 20.57 -0.59 10.19
N GLY A 48 21.51 0.36 10.06
CA GLY A 48 22.78 0.33 10.76
C GLY A 48 23.54 -0.99 10.50
N ARG A 49 24.02 -1.63 11.56
CA ARG A 49 24.85 -2.85 11.47
C ARG A 49 24.04 -4.15 11.35
N ASP A 50 22.75 -4.11 11.66
CA ASP A 50 21.93 -5.33 11.84
C ASP A 50 21.24 -5.75 10.52
N GLY A 51 21.31 -4.90 9.48
CA GLY A 51 20.82 -5.16 8.12
C GLY A 51 19.29 -5.23 7.95
N ARG A 52 18.52 -5.16 9.04
CA ARG A 52 17.04 -5.22 9.04
C ARG A 52 16.41 -4.28 10.07
N ILE A 53 15.11 -4.06 9.95
CA ILE A 53 14.34 -3.14 10.79
C ILE A 53 13.35 -3.91 11.66
N GLY A 54 13.56 -3.91 12.98
CA GLY A 54 12.57 -4.40 13.96
C GLY A 54 11.52 -3.35 14.30
N LEU A 55 10.46 -3.75 15.01
CA LEU A 55 9.26 -2.94 15.28
C LEU A 55 9.56 -1.52 15.80
N MET A 56 10.38 -1.39 16.85
CA MET A 56 10.68 -0.06 17.43
C MET A 56 11.37 0.88 16.44
N ARG A 57 12.28 0.34 15.62
CA ARG A 57 12.99 1.13 14.59
C ARG A 57 12.05 1.47 13.43
N PHE A 58 11.14 0.55 13.09
CA PHE A 58 10.11 0.81 12.10
C PHE A 58 9.16 1.93 12.53
N MET A 59 8.71 1.93 13.79
CA MET A 59 7.87 3.00 14.33
C MET A 59 8.56 4.37 14.30
N ALA A 60 9.84 4.42 14.68
CA ALA A 60 10.63 5.65 14.62
C ALA A 60 10.76 6.18 13.17
N LEU A 61 11.03 5.27 12.23
CA LEU A 61 11.15 5.58 10.81
C LEU A 61 9.82 6.05 10.20
N LEU A 62 8.69 5.45 10.59
CA LEU A 62 7.38 5.92 10.15
C LEU A 62 7.07 7.32 10.67
N ALA A 63 7.43 7.62 11.92
CA ALA A 63 7.18 8.92 12.53
C ALA A 63 7.91 10.07 11.82
N GLU A 64 8.96 9.80 11.03
CA GLU A 64 9.62 10.80 10.19
C GLU A 64 8.73 11.31 9.05
N PHE A 65 7.79 10.48 8.56
CA PHE A 65 7.02 10.78 7.35
C PHE A 65 5.51 10.72 7.54
N CYS A 66 5.01 10.22 8.68
CA CYS A 66 3.57 10.12 8.88
C CYS A 66 3.15 10.24 10.33
N GLU A 67 1.93 10.74 10.50
CA GLU A 67 1.19 10.67 11.75
C GLU A 67 0.32 9.41 11.72
N LEU A 68 0.79 8.36 12.40
CA LEU A 68 0.09 7.10 12.58
C LEU A 68 -0.03 6.80 14.07
N SER A 69 -1.18 6.24 14.46
CA SER A 69 -1.31 5.66 15.79
C SER A 69 -0.41 4.44 15.92
N GLU A 70 0.04 4.15 17.15
CA GLU A 70 0.85 2.98 17.46
C GLU A 70 0.22 1.68 16.93
N HIS A 71 -1.08 1.49 17.15
CA HIS A 71 -1.81 0.33 16.64
C HIS A 71 -1.69 0.18 15.12
N ARG A 72 -1.76 1.30 14.37
CA ARG A 72 -1.64 1.25 12.90
C ARG A 72 -0.21 0.94 12.47
N ALA A 73 0.79 1.50 13.14
CA ALA A 73 2.19 1.15 12.87
C ALA A 73 2.46 -0.34 13.13
N ILE A 74 1.96 -0.88 14.25
CA ILE A 74 2.05 -2.31 14.56
C ILE A 74 1.35 -3.16 13.49
N GLN A 75 0.17 -2.74 13.02
CA GLN A 75 -0.54 -3.43 11.94
C GLN A 75 0.28 -3.47 10.65
N PHE A 76 0.84 -2.34 10.21
CA PHE A 76 1.73 -2.30 9.03
C PHE A 76 2.93 -3.23 9.21
N PHE A 77 3.55 -3.21 10.38
CA PHE A 77 4.71 -4.06 10.66
C PHE A 77 4.37 -5.55 10.49
N HIS A 78 3.27 -6.01 11.10
CA HIS A 78 2.89 -7.42 11.02
C HIS A 78 2.41 -7.83 9.64
N THR A 79 1.64 -6.98 8.94
CA THR A 79 1.16 -7.28 7.59
C THR A 79 2.28 -7.41 6.56
N PHE A 80 3.38 -6.67 6.75
CA PHE A 80 4.51 -6.65 5.81
C PHE A 80 5.77 -7.33 6.35
N ASP A 81 5.70 -8.01 7.50
CA ASP A 81 6.74 -8.98 7.90
C ASP A 81 6.54 -10.25 7.08
N LEU A 82 6.87 -10.15 5.79
CA LEU A 82 6.57 -11.14 4.77
C LEU A 82 7.17 -12.52 5.10
N TYR A 83 8.27 -12.54 5.85
CA TYR A 83 8.95 -13.77 6.29
C TYR A 83 8.65 -14.15 7.75
N GLN A 84 7.74 -13.45 8.42
CA GLN A 84 7.29 -13.70 9.80
C GLN A 84 8.44 -13.90 10.79
N ASN A 85 9.51 -13.11 10.65
CA ASN A 85 10.72 -13.25 11.47
C ASN A 85 10.91 -12.09 12.46
N GLY A 86 9.90 -11.22 12.58
CA GLY A 86 9.93 -10.04 13.42
C GLY A 86 10.88 -8.96 12.92
N ARG A 87 11.25 -8.97 11.63
CA ARG A 87 12.13 -7.96 11.02
C ARG A 87 11.78 -7.73 9.56
N LEU A 88 11.70 -6.45 9.21
CA LEU A 88 11.45 -5.97 7.85
C LEU A 88 12.76 -5.82 7.08
N ASP A 89 12.80 -6.36 5.88
CA ASP A 89 13.86 -6.16 4.90
C ASP A 89 13.60 -4.95 3.97
N ALA A 90 14.47 -4.74 2.98
CA ALA A 90 14.35 -3.61 2.07
C ALA A 90 13.09 -3.70 1.19
N THR A 91 12.66 -4.90 0.83
CA THR A 91 11.45 -5.16 0.04
C THR A 91 10.21 -4.87 0.86
N ASP A 92 10.19 -5.33 2.12
CA ASP A 92 9.09 -5.10 3.05
C ASP A 92 8.85 -3.60 3.24
N ILE A 93 9.91 -2.86 3.58
CA ILE A 93 9.84 -1.40 3.77
C ILE A 93 9.46 -0.68 2.47
N TYR A 94 9.97 -1.14 1.32
CA TYR A 94 9.63 -0.56 0.02
C TYR A 94 8.14 -0.71 -0.30
N LEU A 95 7.57 -1.90 -0.06
CA LEU A 95 6.15 -2.15 -0.30
C LEU A 95 5.27 -1.33 0.65
N ILE A 96 5.68 -1.16 1.91
CA ILE A 96 4.99 -0.27 2.86
C ILE A 96 4.94 1.16 2.33
N PHE A 97 6.07 1.75 1.96
CA PHE A 97 6.08 3.13 1.44
C PHE A 97 5.36 3.25 0.10
N SER A 98 5.49 2.25 -0.77
CA SER A 98 4.73 2.17 -2.02
C SER A 98 3.22 2.25 -1.74
N LEU A 99 2.72 1.46 -0.78
CA LEU A 99 1.31 1.49 -0.38
C LEU A 99 0.92 2.83 0.25
N MET A 100 1.76 3.41 1.11
CA MET A 100 1.48 4.70 1.75
C MET A 100 1.38 5.83 0.73
N ILE A 101 2.29 5.87 -0.25
CA ILE A 101 2.25 6.82 -1.37
C ILE A 101 0.97 6.59 -2.19
N ALA A 102 0.70 5.34 -2.57
CA ALA A 102 -0.49 5.00 -3.36
C ALA A 102 -1.80 5.38 -2.65
N ASN A 103 -1.90 5.12 -1.34
CA ASN A 103 -3.05 5.54 -0.55
C ASN A 103 -3.19 7.06 -0.46
N THR A 104 -2.07 7.79 -0.36
CA THR A 104 -2.08 9.26 -0.27
C THR A 104 -2.55 9.92 -1.56
N TRP A 105 -2.30 9.27 -2.70
CA TRP A 105 -2.61 9.80 -4.02
C TRP A 105 -3.77 9.10 -4.72
N ASN A 106 -4.52 8.24 -4.03
CA ASN A 106 -5.63 7.45 -4.57
C ASN A 106 -5.23 6.59 -5.79
N LEU A 107 -4.06 5.95 -5.70
CA LEU A 107 -3.45 5.09 -6.72
C LEU A 107 -3.34 3.63 -6.25
N ARG A 108 -4.22 3.17 -5.35
CA ARG A 108 -4.14 1.83 -4.74
C ARG A 108 -4.28 0.72 -5.79
N VAL A 109 -5.10 0.94 -6.81
CA VAL A 109 -5.22 0.03 -7.98
C VAL A 109 -3.88 -0.10 -8.72
N LEU A 110 -3.14 1.00 -8.89
CA LEU A 110 -1.83 0.99 -9.56
C LEU A 110 -0.77 0.26 -8.71
N PHE A 111 -0.79 0.46 -7.39
CA PHE A 111 0.00 -0.33 -6.45
C PHE A 111 -0.23 -1.83 -6.61
N LEU A 112 -1.50 -2.24 -6.65
CA LEU A 112 -1.84 -3.66 -6.77
C LEU A 112 -1.35 -4.24 -8.10
N HIS A 113 -1.52 -3.53 -9.22
CA HIS A 113 -1.00 -3.96 -10.53
C HIS A 113 0.51 -4.21 -10.54
N GLN A 114 1.28 -3.43 -9.77
CA GLN A 114 2.73 -3.53 -9.75
C GLN A 114 3.27 -4.55 -8.75
N HIS A 115 2.51 -4.85 -7.70
CA HIS A 115 3.04 -5.56 -6.54
C HIS A 115 2.26 -6.83 -6.16
N HIS A 116 1.14 -7.16 -6.82
CA HIS A 116 0.37 -8.35 -6.45
C HIS A 116 1.22 -9.64 -6.48
N THR A 117 2.17 -9.79 -7.40
CA THR A 117 3.07 -10.96 -7.46
C THR A 117 4.02 -11.06 -6.27
N ASN A 118 4.34 -9.92 -5.63
CA ASN A 118 5.21 -9.85 -4.47
C ASN A 118 4.42 -9.83 -3.16
N ILE A 119 3.10 -9.70 -3.19
CA ILE A 119 2.28 -9.59 -1.98
C ILE A 119 1.48 -10.87 -1.77
N ILE A 120 0.80 -11.34 -2.82
CA ILE A 120 -0.07 -12.51 -2.74
C ILE A 120 0.63 -13.72 -2.13
N PRO A 121 1.87 -14.10 -2.51
CA PRO A 121 2.55 -15.27 -1.95
C PRO A 121 2.66 -15.29 -0.43
N TYR A 122 2.77 -14.10 0.18
CA TYR A 122 2.93 -13.97 1.63
C TYR A 122 1.62 -13.96 2.41
N LEU A 123 0.51 -13.79 1.71
CA LEU A 123 -0.83 -13.91 2.27
C LEU A 123 -1.34 -15.36 2.18
N GLN A 124 -0.60 -16.27 1.51
CA GLN A 124 -1.01 -17.64 1.29
C GLN A 124 -0.89 -18.49 2.56
N LEU A 125 -1.78 -19.47 2.70
CA LEU A 125 -1.64 -20.53 3.69
C LEU A 125 -0.56 -21.52 3.25
N ASP A 126 -0.13 -22.41 4.16
CA ASP A 126 1.00 -23.34 3.99
C ASP A 126 1.01 -24.14 2.68
N THR A 127 -0.15 -24.38 2.07
CA THR A 127 -0.29 -25.13 0.81
C THR A 127 -0.02 -24.31 -0.44
N GLY A 128 0.06 -22.97 -0.35
CA GLY A 128 0.39 -22.08 -1.48
C GLY A 128 -0.69 -21.97 -2.56
N ASP A 129 -1.88 -22.54 -2.36
CA ASP A 129 -2.97 -22.53 -3.34
C ASP A 129 -4.09 -21.54 -2.99
N VAL A 130 -4.15 -21.15 -1.72
CA VAL A 130 -5.21 -20.30 -1.16
C VAL A 130 -4.62 -19.20 -0.30
N VAL A 131 -5.35 -18.09 -0.23
CA VAL A 131 -5.00 -16.89 0.50
C VAL A 131 -5.83 -16.79 1.77
N SER A 132 -5.18 -16.45 2.88
CA SER A 132 -5.85 -16.20 4.16
C SER A 132 -6.76 -14.98 4.07
N LEU A 133 -8.02 -15.14 4.49
CA LEU A 133 -8.94 -14.01 4.57
C LEU A 133 -8.48 -12.98 5.61
N SER A 134 -7.91 -13.40 6.74
CA SER A 134 -7.42 -12.46 7.77
C SER A 134 -6.31 -11.56 7.22
N GLU A 135 -5.36 -12.15 6.49
CA GLU A 135 -4.24 -11.40 5.92
C GLU A 135 -4.68 -10.47 4.79
N LEU A 136 -5.66 -10.88 3.98
CA LEU A 136 -6.29 -9.99 2.99
C LEU A 136 -6.96 -8.79 3.65
N LEU A 137 -7.71 -9.00 4.73
CA LEU A 137 -8.38 -7.92 5.45
C LEU A 137 -7.37 -6.97 6.11
N ASN A 138 -6.28 -7.51 6.66
CA ASN A 138 -5.17 -6.71 7.18
C ASN A 138 -4.56 -5.81 6.10
N LEU A 139 -4.26 -6.37 4.92
CA LEU A 139 -3.73 -5.60 3.79
C LEU A 139 -4.69 -4.49 3.35
N VAL A 140 -5.98 -4.81 3.18
CA VAL A 140 -7.00 -3.83 2.78
C VAL A 140 -7.16 -2.71 3.82
N SER A 141 -7.09 -3.07 5.10
CA SER A 141 -7.06 -2.11 6.20
C SER A 141 -5.81 -1.21 6.17
N CYS A 142 -4.62 -1.77 5.93
CA CYS A 142 -3.37 -1.01 5.76
C CYS A 142 -3.44 -0.07 4.56
N ALA A 143 -4.12 -0.47 3.48
CA ALA A 143 -4.37 0.34 2.30
C ALA A 143 -5.37 1.50 2.53
N GLY A 144 -5.87 1.67 3.75
CA GLY A 144 -6.75 2.78 4.13
C GLY A 144 -8.19 2.62 3.64
N VAL A 145 -8.59 1.43 3.20
CA VAL A 145 -9.96 1.17 2.76
C VAL A 145 -10.91 1.20 3.96
N GLN A 146 -12.00 1.94 3.84
CA GLN A 146 -12.95 2.11 4.93
C GLN A 146 -13.73 0.81 5.20
N PRO A 147 -14.03 0.47 6.47
CA PRO A 147 -14.68 -0.80 6.82
C PRO A 147 -16.01 -1.06 6.08
N PHE A 148 -16.77 -0.01 5.77
CA PHE A 148 -18.04 -0.16 5.05
C PHE A 148 -17.84 -0.60 3.58
N ILE A 149 -16.75 -0.18 2.93
CA ILE A 149 -16.37 -0.64 1.59
C ILE A 149 -15.99 -2.12 1.65
N ILE A 150 -15.17 -2.49 2.63
CA ILE A 150 -14.76 -3.89 2.85
C ILE A 150 -16.00 -4.78 3.01
N ALA A 151 -16.91 -4.40 3.91
CA ALA A 151 -18.14 -5.15 4.19
C ALA A 151 -19.02 -5.28 2.93
N ARG A 152 -19.18 -4.18 2.18
CA ARG A 152 -19.95 -4.20 0.92
C ARG A 152 -19.33 -5.14 -0.10
N VAL A 153 -18.02 -5.04 -0.35
CA VAL A 153 -17.34 -5.90 -1.34
C VAL A 153 -17.40 -7.37 -0.92
N LEU A 154 -17.16 -7.67 0.36
CA LEU A 154 -17.31 -9.04 0.89
C LEU A 154 -18.73 -9.59 0.70
N GLN A 155 -19.76 -8.77 0.94
CA GLN A 155 -21.14 -9.20 0.74
C GLN A 155 -21.43 -9.55 -0.73
N HIS A 156 -20.85 -8.81 -1.68
CA HIS A 156 -21.04 -9.07 -3.12
C HIS A 156 -20.28 -10.31 -3.58
N LEU A 157 -19.09 -10.56 -3.01
CA LEU A 157 -18.21 -11.67 -3.38
C LEU A 157 -18.35 -12.87 -2.44
N SER A 158 -19.33 -12.90 -1.54
CA SER A 158 -19.39 -13.86 -0.43
C SER A 158 -19.40 -15.33 -0.86
N LYS A 159 -19.89 -15.61 -2.08
CA LYS A 159 -19.92 -16.96 -2.68
C LYS A 159 -18.56 -17.43 -3.17
N ASP A 160 -17.63 -16.51 -3.38
CA ASP A 160 -16.30 -16.77 -3.93
C ASP A 160 -15.26 -17.03 -2.82
N PHE A 161 -15.64 -16.82 -1.55
CA PHE A 161 -14.83 -17.08 -0.37
C PHE A 161 -15.21 -18.42 0.29
N ALA A 162 -14.19 -19.19 0.66
CA ALA A 162 -14.33 -20.27 1.64
C ALA A 162 -14.26 -19.66 3.06
N MET A 163 -14.62 -20.46 4.09
CA MET A 163 -14.87 -19.98 5.46
C MET A 163 -13.78 -19.02 6.01
N GLU A 164 -12.51 -19.29 5.74
CA GLU A 164 -11.38 -18.45 6.19
C GLU A 164 -10.35 -18.19 5.08
N SER A 165 -10.68 -18.50 3.82
CA SER A 165 -9.71 -18.43 2.72
C SER A 165 -10.36 -18.12 1.38
N ALA A 166 -9.53 -17.73 0.42
CA ALA A 166 -9.92 -17.41 -0.94
C ALA A 166 -8.95 -18.05 -1.95
N SER A 167 -9.43 -18.37 -3.14
CA SER A 167 -8.52 -18.66 -4.25
C SER A 167 -7.65 -17.43 -4.56
N ILE A 168 -6.48 -17.61 -5.16
CA ILE A 168 -5.62 -16.49 -5.59
C ILE A 168 -6.37 -15.49 -6.47
N SER A 169 -7.17 -15.99 -7.42
CA SER A 169 -7.98 -15.16 -8.32
C SER A 169 -9.03 -14.34 -7.55
N THR A 170 -9.73 -14.99 -6.62
CA THR A 170 -10.72 -14.33 -5.75
C THR A 170 -10.04 -13.24 -4.91
N ALA A 171 -8.89 -13.54 -4.31
CA ALA A 171 -8.13 -12.61 -3.48
C ALA A 171 -7.73 -11.36 -4.26
N ILE A 172 -7.19 -11.53 -5.47
CA ILE A 172 -6.81 -10.41 -6.35
C ILE A 172 -8.03 -9.57 -6.74
N ASN A 173 -9.13 -10.22 -7.14
CA ASN A 173 -10.38 -9.52 -7.50
C ASN A 173 -10.97 -8.74 -6.32
N PHE A 174 -10.91 -9.30 -5.12
CA PHE A 174 -11.32 -8.64 -3.90
C PHE A 174 -10.49 -7.38 -3.60
N LEU A 175 -9.16 -7.47 -3.73
CA LEU A 175 -8.26 -6.31 -3.55
C LEU A 175 -8.57 -5.22 -4.60
N PHE A 176 -8.73 -5.60 -5.88
CA PHE A 176 -9.11 -4.63 -6.92
C PHE A 176 -10.44 -3.95 -6.64
N ALA A 177 -11.46 -4.70 -6.23
CA ALA A 177 -12.78 -4.15 -5.92
C ALA A 177 -12.71 -3.16 -4.75
N CYS A 178 -12.04 -3.53 -3.65
CA CYS A 178 -11.84 -2.66 -2.49
C CYS A 178 -11.08 -1.37 -2.86
N PHE A 179 -9.96 -1.50 -3.59
CA PHE A 179 -9.10 -0.37 -3.93
C PHE A 179 -9.76 0.57 -4.93
N LEU A 180 -10.39 0.04 -5.98
CA LEU A 180 -11.11 0.83 -6.97
C LEU A 180 -12.25 1.61 -6.32
N GLU A 181 -12.98 0.99 -5.41
CA GLU A 181 -14.11 1.63 -4.75
C GLU A 181 -13.67 2.71 -3.75
N GLN A 182 -12.58 2.48 -3.00
CA GLN A 182 -11.97 3.48 -2.13
C GLN A 182 -11.37 4.64 -2.93
N ASP A 183 -10.58 4.37 -3.97
CA ASP A 183 -9.97 5.40 -4.84
C ASP A 183 -11.07 6.29 -5.47
N ARG A 184 -12.21 5.70 -5.87
CA ARG A 184 -13.38 6.45 -6.38
C ARG A 184 -14.04 7.32 -5.32
N LEU A 185 -14.16 6.86 -4.08
CA LEU A 185 -14.72 7.63 -2.99
C LEU A 185 -13.86 8.86 -2.69
N ASP A 186 -12.54 8.65 -2.55
CA ASP A 186 -11.60 9.70 -2.21
C ASP A 186 -11.47 10.74 -3.34
N SER A 187 -11.51 10.29 -4.61
CA SER A 187 -11.48 11.20 -5.77
C SER A 187 -12.77 12.02 -5.92
N LYS A 188 -13.93 11.50 -5.49
CA LYS A 188 -15.20 12.24 -5.51
C LYS A 188 -15.29 13.31 -4.42
N GLY A 189 -14.38 13.30 -3.44
CA GLY A 189 -14.25 14.35 -2.43
C GLY A 189 -13.57 15.62 -2.92
N GLU A 190 -12.93 15.62 -4.11
CA GLU A 190 -12.14 16.75 -4.64
C GLU A 190 -12.49 17.18 -6.08
N VAL A 191 -13.72 16.94 -6.58
CA VAL A 191 -14.09 17.40 -7.94
C VAL A 191 -15.45 18.08 -7.99
N GLU A 192 -15.43 19.41 -8.18
CA GLU A 192 -16.48 20.14 -8.91
C GLU A 192 -16.63 19.50 -10.29
N TYR A 193 -17.79 18.90 -10.53
CA TYR A 193 -18.15 18.23 -11.77
C TYR A 193 -18.36 19.25 -12.90
N ASP A 194 -17.28 19.82 -13.45
CA ASP A 194 -17.35 20.53 -14.72
C ASP A 194 -17.06 19.61 -15.91
N SER A 195 -18.15 19.31 -16.62
CA SER A 195 -18.20 18.96 -18.04
C SER A 195 -17.67 17.58 -18.50
N LEU A 196 -18.45 16.52 -18.23
CA LEU A 196 -18.50 15.37 -19.16
C LEU A 196 -19.91 15.07 -19.70
N TYR A 197 -20.89 15.95 -19.46
CA TYR A 197 -22.24 15.84 -20.03
C TYR A 197 -22.73 17.08 -20.81
N SER A 198 -21.89 18.08 -21.08
CA SER A 198 -22.30 19.23 -21.91
C SER A 198 -21.91 19.12 -23.39
N LYS A 199 -21.89 17.91 -23.96
CA LYS A 199 -21.92 17.72 -25.42
C LYS A 199 -22.79 16.53 -25.81
N ALA A 200 -24.08 16.71 -25.59
CA ALA A 200 -25.13 16.13 -26.41
C ALA A 200 -26.20 17.22 -26.58
N ALA A 201 -25.90 18.19 -27.43
CA ALA A 201 -26.82 19.13 -28.04
C ALA A 201 -26.45 19.24 -29.51
#